data_AF-A0A4Y2ISW0-F1
#
_entry.id   AF-A0A4Y2ISW0-F1
#
_cell.length_a   1.000
_cell.length_b   1.000
_cell.length_c   1.000
_cell.angle_alpha   90.00
_cell.angle_beta   90.00
_cell.angle_gamma   90.00
#
_symmetry.space_group_name_H-M   'P 1'
#
loop_
_entity.id
_entity.type
_entity.pdbx_description
1 polymer ?
#
loop_
_entity_poly.entity_id
_entity_poly.type
_entity_poly.pdbx_seq_one_letter_code
_entity_poly.pdbx_strand_id
1 'polypeptide(L)' 'IPRSPVFTRSNRMIPFVVKPAGSTAVLKCPADGYPAPEITWYKDNRLLKKDDRVRIYF' A
#
# COMPACT_ATOMS: atom_id res chain seq x y z
N ILE A 1 4.98 14.98 -19.37
CA ILE A 1 6.31 14.30 -19.40
C ILE A 1 6.19 13.05 -18.55
N PRO A 2 6.59 11.86 -19.04
CA PRO A 2 6.62 10.63 -18.24
C PRO A 2 7.49 10.80 -16.99
N ARG A 3 7.03 10.29 -15.86
CA ARG A 3 7.74 10.35 -14.57
C ARG A 3 7.68 8.99 -13.91
N SER A 4 8.84 8.47 -13.51
CA SER A 4 8.93 7.22 -12.77
C SER A 4 8.11 7.28 -11.48
N PRO A 5 7.55 6.14 -11.03
CA PRO A 5 6.87 6.05 -9.75
C PRO A 5 7.79 6.46 -8.60
N VAL A 6 7.31 7.35 -7.74
CA VAL A 6 8.01 7.78 -6.53
C VAL A 6 7.07 7.75 -5.34
N PHE A 7 7.57 7.34 -4.19
CA PHE A 7 6.84 7.49 -2.93
C PHE A 7 6.86 8.95 -2.50
N THR A 8 5.69 9.58 -2.50
CA THR A 8 5.59 11.04 -2.32
C THR A 8 5.36 11.43 -0.86
N ARG A 9 4.86 10.53 -0.03
CA ARG A 9 4.54 10.82 1.38
C ARG A 9 5.00 9.70 2.31
N SER A 10 6.31 9.47 2.35
CA SER A 10 6.94 8.44 3.19
C SER A 10 6.63 8.62 4.68
N ASN A 11 6.43 9.85 5.15
CA ASN A 11 6.02 10.10 6.55
C ASN A 11 4.62 9.54 6.91
N ARG A 12 3.79 9.20 5.91
CA ARG A 12 2.48 8.56 6.12
C ARG A 12 2.55 7.03 6.01
N MET A 13 3.71 6.48 5.66
CA MET A 13 3.99 5.04 5.62
C MET A 13 4.53 4.62 6.99
N ILE A 14 3.62 4.37 7.94
CA ILE A 14 4.01 3.99 9.29
C ILE A 14 4.66 2.59 9.27
N PRO A 15 5.88 2.41 9.81
CA PRO A 15 6.57 1.12 9.78
C PRO A 15 5.83 0.02 10.56
N PHE A 16 5.13 0.39 11.63
CA PHE A 16 4.39 -0.53 12.49
C PHE A 16 2.99 0.01 12.78
N VAL A 17 1.95 -0.76 12.43
CA VAL A 17 0.55 -0.44 12.73
C VAL A 17 0.03 -1.42 13.77
N VAL A 18 -0.22 -0.94 14.98
CA VAL A 18 -0.78 -1.74 16.08
C VAL A 18 -2.28 -1.50 16.16
N LYS A 19 -3.05 -2.59 16.20
CA LYS A 19 -4.51 -2.58 16.23
C LYS A 19 -5.06 -3.70 17.11
N PRO A 20 -6.19 -3.48 17.81
CA PRO A 20 -6.85 -4.54 18.57
C PRO A 20 -7.29 -5.70 17.67
N ALA A 21 -7.40 -6.90 18.25
CA ALA A 21 -7.92 -8.07 17.55
C ALA A 21 -9.33 -7.81 17.00
N GLY A 22 -9.62 -8.31 15.80
CA GLY A 22 -10.90 -8.13 15.11
C GLY A 22 -11.08 -6.77 14.41
N SER A 23 -10.15 -5.83 14.59
CA SER A 23 -10.19 -4.54 13.89
C SER A 23 -9.44 -4.56 12.56
N THR A 24 -9.67 -3.54 11.72
CA THR A 24 -8.99 -3.40 10.43
C THR A 24 -7.73 -2.55 10.57
N ALA A 25 -6.59 -3.05 10.08
CA ALA A 25 -5.38 -2.27 9.89
C ALA A 25 -5.35 -1.68 8.47
N VAL A 26 -4.87 -0.44 8.34
CA VAL A 26 -4.74 0.25 7.05
C VAL A 26 -3.29 0.65 6.84
N LEU A 27 -2.66 0.09 5.80
CA LEU A 27 -1.32 0.45 5.36
C LEU A 27 -1.45 1.40 4.16
N LYS A 28 -0.75 2.54 4.22
CA LYS A 28 -0.81 3.56 3.17
C LYS A 28 0.44 3.47 2.31
N CYS A 29 0.29 3.54 0.99
CA CYS A 29 1.40 3.64 0.04
C CYS A 29 1.17 4.79 -0.96
N PRO A 30 1.31 6.05 -0.54
CA PRO A 30 1.21 7.19 -1.44
C PRO A 30 2.36 7.19 -2.45
N ALA A 31 2.04 6.89 -3.71
CA ALA A 31 2.94 6.93 -4.84
C ALA A 31 2.39 7.86 -5.94
N ASP A 32 3.27 8.51 -6.68
CA ASP A 32 2.91 9.32 -7.85
C ASP A 32 3.85 9.01 -9.02
N GLY A 33 3.37 9.20 -10.23
CA GLY A 33 4.07 8.92 -11.48
C GLY A 33 3.20 9.33 -12.66
N TYR A 34 3.78 9.35 -13.85
CA TYR A 34 3.00 9.52 -15.06
C TYR A 34 3.46 8.53 -16.14
N PRO A 35 2.61 7.59 -16.59
CA PRO A 35 1.23 7.33 -16.14
C PRO A 35 1.11 6.96 -14.65
N ALA A 36 -0.11 6.98 -14.11
CA ALA A 36 -0.37 6.63 -12.71
C ALA A 36 0.23 5.25 -12.39
N PRO A 37 0.98 5.10 -11.28
CA PRO A 37 1.70 3.88 -10.99
C PRO A 37 0.76 2.74 -10.60
N GLU A 38 1.09 1.52 -11.00
CA GLU A 38 0.47 0.31 -10.47
C GLU A 38 1.11 -0.04 -9.12
N ILE A 39 0.29 -0.29 -8.10
CA ILE A 39 0.74 -0.60 -6.74
C ILE A 39 0.47 -2.08 -6.44
N THR A 40 1.51 -2.83 -6.10
CA THR A 40 1.41 -4.22 -5.64
C THR A 40 1.90 -4.35 -4.20
N TRP A 41 1.19 -5.16 -3.41
CA TRP A 41 1.51 -5.39 -2.00
C TRP A 41 1.99 -6.82 -1.79
N TYR A 42 2.97 -7.00 -0.92
CA TYR A 42 3.50 -8.30 -0.54
C TYR A 42 3.43 -8.47 0.98
N LYS A 43 3.13 -9.69 1.42
CA LYS A 43 3.25 -10.11 2.82
C LYS A 43 4.08 -11.38 2.85
N ASP A 44 5.17 -11.36 3.61
CA ASP A 44 6.08 -12.51 3.78
C ASP A 44 6.53 -13.07 2.40
N ASN A 45 6.94 -12.17 1.50
CA ASN A 45 7.35 -12.45 0.11
C ASN A 45 6.27 -13.07 -0.79
N ARG A 46 5.00 -13.05 -0.38
CA ARG A 46 3.86 -13.51 -1.19
C ARG A 46 3.04 -12.32 -1.66
N LEU A 47 2.71 -12.30 -2.95
CA LEU A 47 1.82 -11.30 -3.54
C LEU A 47 0.45 -11.36 -2.84
N LEU A 48 0.04 -10.24 -2.25
CA LEU A 48 -1.30 -10.12 -1.68
C LEU A 48 -2.32 -9.96 -2.81
N LYS A 49 -3.35 -10.79 -2.76
CA LYS A 49 -4.52 -10.72 -3.64
C LYS A 49 -5.70 -10.19 -2.82
N LYS A 50 -6.66 -9.58 -3.51
CA LYS A 50 -7.92 -9.17 -2.88
C LYS A 50 -8.70 -10.43 -2.47
N ASP A 51 -9.20 -10.44 -1.25
CA ASP A 51 -10.08 -11.49 -0.70
C ASP A 51 -11.03 -10.90 0.36
N ASP A 52 -11.75 -11.75 1.09
CA ASP A 52 -12.72 -11.32 2.11
C ASP A 52 -12.09 -10.50 3.25
N ARG A 53 -10.80 -10.69 3.53
CA ARG A 53 -10.04 -10.03 4.60
C ARG A 53 -9.12 -8.93 4.09
N VAL A 54 -8.67 -8.99 2.85
CA VAL A 54 -7.69 -8.09 2.24
C VAL A 54 -8.35 -7.21 1.17
N ARG A 55 -8.41 -5.91 1.45
CA ARG A 55 -8.87 -4.89 0.51
C ARG A 55 -7.68 -4.05 0.04
N ILE A 56 -7.47 -4.00 -1.28
CA ILE A 56 -6.41 -3.20 -1.92
C ILE A 56 -7.06 -2.04 -2.68
N TYR A 57 -6.68 -0.83 -2.30
CA TYR A 57 -7.12 0.43 -2.91
C TYR A 57 -5.99 1.00 -3.78
N PHE A 58 -6.35 1.67 -4.87
CA PHE A 58 -5.44 2.36 -5.80
C PHE A 58 -5.65 3.87 -5.68
#